data_AF-A0A3E0W2V1-F1
#
_entry.id   AF-A0A3E0W2V1-F1
#
_cell.length_a   1.000
_cell.length_b   1.000
_cell.length_c   1.000
_cell.angle_alpha   90.00
_cell.angle_beta   90.00
_cell.angle_gamma   90.00
#
_symmetry.space_group_name_H-M   'P 1'
#
loop_
_entity.id
_entity.type
_entity.pdbx_description
1 polymer ?
#
loop_
_entity_poly.entity_id
_entity_poly.type
_entity_poly.pdbx_seq_one_letter_code
_entity_poly.pdbx_strand_id
1 'polypeptide(L)'
;MTSFDDLNAKQQEQKAEPDRIDVPVVFGGELVTLRFSEIPDGTVWAGITSRNPADPEAPTDRYVGYDVHDVCQEAAPISGVYLDGDTETVLTPEQWQKMLTSLSGPDFVAVCDAIFGLNEWNPRQLTERLKKASIAASTVKLASLENSVSASEGSTGGNRAARRRTSTTKKADSSDQ
;
A
#
# COMPACT_ATOMS: atom_id res chain seq x y z
N MET A 1 24.28 -2.38 -11.26
CA MET A 1 23.78 -1.18 -10.55
C MET A 1 22.57 -0.73 -11.34
N THR A 2 21.39 -0.70 -10.72
CA THR A 2 20.16 -0.29 -11.42
C THR A 2 20.24 1.21 -11.71
N SER A 3 19.98 1.65 -12.94
CA SER A 3 20.00 3.09 -13.28
C SER A 3 18.76 3.80 -12.74
N PHE A 4 18.80 5.13 -12.67
CA PHE A 4 17.61 5.92 -12.28
C PHE A 4 16.48 5.75 -13.31
N ASP A 5 16.82 5.70 -14.60
CA ASP A 5 15.84 5.50 -15.67
C ASP A 5 15.14 4.13 -15.53
N ASP A 6 15.88 3.07 -15.16
CA ASP A 6 15.30 1.75 -14.88
C ASP A 6 14.34 1.79 -13.68
N LEU A 7 14.66 2.57 -12.64
CA LEU A 7 13.78 2.73 -11.47
C LEU A 7 12.52 3.51 -11.83
N ASN A 8 12.65 4.58 -12.63
CA ASN A 8 11.52 5.36 -13.08
C ASN A 8 10.59 4.56 -14.00
N ALA A 9 11.15 3.77 -14.93
CA ALA A 9 10.36 2.89 -15.79
C ALA A 9 9.59 1.84 -14.97
N LYS A 10 10.24 1.20 -13.98
CA LYS A 10 9.57 0.28 -13.05
C LYS A 10 8.47 0.95 -12.25
N GLN A 11 8.69 2.19 -11.81
CA GLN A 11 7.68 2.96 -11.09
C GLN A 11 6.47 3.28 -11.98
N GLN A 12 6.70 3.62 -13.25
CA GLN A 12 5.63 3.87 -14.21
C GLN A 12 4.84 2.60 -14.54
N GLU A 13 5.51 1.46 -14.71
CA GLU A 13 4.85 0.16 -14.93
C GLU A 13 3.98 -0.25 -13.73
N GLN A 14 4.46 -0.04 -12.51
CA GLN A 14 3.68 -0.30 -11.30
C GLN A 14 2.47 0.62 -11.14
N LYS A 15 2.50 1.82 -11.74
CA LYS A 15 1.40 2.80 -11.72
C LYS A 15 0.38 2.61 -12.86
N ALA A 16 0.55 1.62 -13.73
CA ALA A 16 -0.28 1.46 -14.93
C ALA A 16 -1.77 1.25 -14.61
N GLU A 17 -2.09 0.68 -13.44
CA GLU A 17 -3.44 0.67 -12.89
C GLU A 17 -3.40 1.21 -11.46
N PRO A 18 -3.95 2.40 -11.19
CA PRO A 18 -3.97 2.92 -9.83
C PRO A 18 -4.86 2.05 -8.95
N ASP A 19 -4.46 1.84 -7.71
CA ASP A 19 -5.31 1.19 -6.72
C ASP A 19 -6.64 1.95 -6.61
N ARG A 20 -7.74 1.21 -6.51
CA ARG A 20 -9.09 1.76 -6.41
C ARG A 20 -9.85 1.14 -5.24
N ILE A 21 -10.68 1.95 -4.59
CA ILE A 21 -11.57 1.51 -3.51
C ILE A 21 -12.98 1.99 -3.83
N ASP A 22 -13.92 1.05 -3.88
CA ASP A 22 -15.34 1.30 -4.05
C ASP A 22 -16.01 1.38 -2.67
N VAL A 23 -16.65 2.51 -2.38
CA VAL A 23 -17.31 2.81 -1.11
C VAL A 23 -18.81 2.92 -1.34
N PRO A 24 -19.60 1.93 -0.87
CA PRO A 24 -21.06 2.04 -0.91
C PRO A 24 -21.54 3.04 0.14
N VAL A 25 -22.40 3.98 -0.25
CA VAL A 25 -22.96 5.01 0.63
C VAL A 25 -24.45 5.21 0.36
N VAL A 26 -25.20 5.70 1.36
CA VAL A 26 -26.61 6.05 1.17
C VAL A 26 -26.72 7.54 0.84
N PHE A 27 -27.26 7.86 -0.33
CA PHE A 27 -27.48 9.24 -0.78
C PHE A 27 -28.89 9.39 -1.35
N GLY A 28 -29.65 10.37 -0.87
CA GLY A 28 -31.04 10.58 -1.32
C GLY A 28 -31.99 9.41 -0.99
N GLY A 29 -31.62 8.53 -0.06
CA GLY A 29 -32.38 7.31 0.27
C GLY A 29 -32.07 6.11 -0.62
N GLU A 30 -31.11 6.23 -1.53
CA GLU A 30 -30.66 5.17 -2.43
C GLU A 30 -29.23 4.75 -2.09
N LEU A 31 -28.91 3.47 -2.31
CA LEU A 31 -27.55 2.95 -2.18
C LEU A 31 -26.78 3.25 -3.48
N VAL A 32 -25.73 4.06 -3.36
CA VAL A 32 -24.86 4.41 -4.49
C VAL A 32 -23.42 4.02 -4.17
N THR A 33 -22.55 3.97 -5.19
CA THR A 33 -21.13 3.64 -4.98
C THR A 33 -20.25 4.80 -5.42
N LEU A 34 -19.30 5.17 -4.56
CA LEU A 34 -18.25 6.13 -4.86
C LEU A 34 -16.94 5.36 -5.05
N ARG A 35 -16.24 5.59 -6.16
CA ARG A 35 -14.95 4.97 -6.43
C ARG A 35 -13.85 5.99 -6.27
N PHE A 36 -12.88 5.68 -5.42
CA PHE A 36 -11.70 6.51 -5.20
C PHE A 36 -10.46 5.83 -5.75
N SER A 37 -9.54 6.60 -6.31
CA SER A 37 -8.20 6.17 -6.71
C SER A 37 -7.11 6.98 -6.03
N GLU A 38 -5.89 6.45 -5.94
CA GLU A 38 -4.73 7.23 -5.46
C GLU A 38 -4.57 8.53 -6.27
N ILE A 39 -4.27 9.64 -5.59
CA ILE A 39 -3.95 10.91 -6.26
C ILE A 39 -2.62 10.73 -7.01
N PRO A 40 -2.58 10.88 -8.35
CA PRO A 40 -1.40 10.51 -9.13
C PRO A 40 -0.12 11.27 -8.77
N ASP A 41 -0.28 12.52 -8.34
CA ASP A 41 0.78 13.44 -7.99
C ASP A 41 0.85 13.64 -6.46
N GLY A 42 1.89 13.10 -5.84
CA GLY A 42 2.10 13.23 -4.40
C GLY A 42 2.27 14.67 -3.92
N THR A 43 2.65 15.61 -4.80
CA THR A 43 2.71 17.04 -4.44
C THR A 43 1.33 17.66 -4.27
N VAL A 44 0.30 17.11 -4.93
CA VAL A 44 -1.09 17.53 -4.76
C VAL A 44 -1.57 17.14 -3.37
N TRP A 45 -1.37 15.88 -2.95
CA TRP A 45 -1.71 15.43 -1.59
C TRP A 45 -0.95 16.24 -0.51
N ALA A 46 0.35 16.44 -0.70
CA ALA A 46 1.16 17.26 0.20
C ALA A 46 0.63 18.71 0.29
N GLY A 47 0.19 19.28 -0.84
CA GLY A 47 -0.40 20.62 -0.85
C GLY A 47 -1.74 20.69 -0.12
N ILE A 48 -2.60 19.68 -0.26
CA ILE A 48 -3.90 19.61 0.44
C ILE A 48 -3.68 19.52 1.95
N THR A 49 -2.86 18.57 2.41
CA THR A 49 -2.56 18.40 3.83
C THR A 49 -1.93 19.66 4.46
N SER A 50 -1.10 20.40 3.72
CA SER A 50 -0.50 21.64 4.24
C SER A 50 -1.49 22.79 4.39
N ARG A 51 -2.62 22.79 3.66
CA ARG A 51 -3.65 23.84 3.72
C ARG A 51 -4.66 23.63 4.84
N ASN A 52 -4.75 22.41 5.36
CA ASN A 52 -5.76 21.97 6.32
C ASN A 52 -5.05 21.57 7.63
N PRO A 53 -4.64 22.54 8.48
CA PRO A 53 -3.90 22.26 9.70
C PRO A 53 -4.73 21.44 10.70
N ALA A 54 -4.07 20.67 11.56
CA ALA A 54 -4.76 19.82 12.54
C ALA A 54 -5.66 20.61 13.49
N ASP A 55 -6.88 20.11 13.73
CA ASP A 55 -7.71 20.55 14.84
C ASP A 55 -7.07 20.08 16.17
N PRO A 56 -6.71 20.99 17.09
CA PRO A 56 -6.13 20.62 18.38
C PRO A 56 -7.07 19.78 19.27
N GLU A 57 -8.38 19.87 19.05
CA GLU A 57 -9.38 19.14 19.83
C GLU A 57 -9.57 17.70 19.32
N ALA A 58 -9.25 17.42 18.06
CA ALA A 58 -9.35 16.10 17.46
C ALA A 58 -8.08 15.25 17.74
N PRO A 59 -8.18 14.12 18.48
CA PRO A 59 -7.02 13.27 18.74
C PRO A 59 -6.37 12.69 17.49
N THR A 60 -7.19 12.35 16.48
CA THR A 60 -6.71 11.79 15.20
C THR A 60 -5.86 12.82 14.45
N ASP A 61 -6.34 14.06 14.36
CA ASP A 61 -5.67 15.13 13.61
C ASP A 61 -4.33 15.50 14.24
N ARG A 62 -4.26 15.50 15.58
CA ARG A 62 -2.98 15.66 16.30
C ARG A 62 -1.98 14.55 15.99
N TYR A 63 -2.46 13.32 15.76
CA TYR A 63 -1.59 12.19 15.43
C TYR A 63 -1.05 12.28 14.00
N VAL A 64 -1.90 12.66 13.02
CA VAL A 64 -1.50 12.71 11.61
C VAL A 64 -0.87 14.04 11.19
N GLY A 65 -1.20 15.15 11.87
CA GLY A 65 -0.65 16.48 11.65
C GLY A 65 -1.48 17.42 10.77
N TYR A 66 -2.70 17.02 10.38
CA TYR A 66 -3.64 17.80 9.57
C TYR A 66 -5.08 17.41 9.92
N ASP A 67 -6.06 18.24 9.54
CA ASP A 67 -7.49 17.91 9.68
C ASP A 67 -7.87 16.86 8.63
N VAL A 68 -8.11 15.63 9.05
CA VAL A 68 -8.38 14.52 8.13
C VAL A 68 -9.68 14.76 7.36
N HIS A 69 -10.69 15.36 7.98
CA HIS A 69 -11.99 15.54 7.34
C HIS A 69 -11.95 16.62 6.27
N ASP A 70 -11.33 17.77 6.55
CA ASP A 70 -11.17 18.85 5.58
C ASP A 70 -10.27 18.42 4.42
N VAL A 71 -9.18 17.69 4.71
CA VAL A 71 -8.34 17.06 3.68
C VAL A 71 -9.15 16.14 2.78
N CYS A 72 -10.02 15.30 3.34
CA CYS A 72 -10.83 14.37 2.55
C CYS A 72 -11.88 15.09 1.70
N GLN A 73 -12.48 16.17 2.21
CA GLN A 73 -13.39 17.00 1.41
C GLN A 73 -12.71 17.63 0.19
N GLU A 74 -11.47 18.11 0.35
CA GLU A 74 -10.69 18.69 -0.75
C GLU A 74 -10.14 17.62 -1.71
N ALA A 75 -9.81 16.43 -1.20
CA ALA A 75 -9.26 15.33 -1.99
C ALA A 75 -10.33 14.54 -2.78
N ALA A 76 -11.57 14.46 -2.30
CA ALA A 76 -12.63 13.68 -2.94
C ALA A 76 -12.90 14.08 -4.40
N PRO A 77 -13.01 15.38 -4.78
CA PRO A 77 -13.18 15.79 -6.18
C PRO A 77 -12.02 15.42 -7.11
N ILE A 78 -10.83 15.20 -6.55
CA ILE A 78 -9.60 14.92 -7.32
C ILE A 78 -9.45 13.42 -7.53
N SER A 79 -9.81 12.63 -6.52
CA SER A 79 -9.58 11.19 -6.46
C SER A 79 -10.83 10.34 -6.74
N GLY A 80 -12.02 10.94 -6.67
CA GLY A 80 -13.29 10.23 -6.64
C GLY A 80 -14.13 10.39 -7.90
N VAL A 81 -14.89 9.33 -8.22
CA VAL A 81 -15.98 9.34 -9.21
C VAL A 81 -17.23 8.68 -8.62
N TYR A 82 -18.39 9.06 -9.13
CA TYR A 82 -19.66 8.38 -8.85
C TYR A 82 -19.85 7.21 -9.81
N LEU A 83 -20.29 6.05 -9.29
CA LEU A 83 -20.62 4.88 -10.11
C LEU A 83 -22.13 4.71 -10.27
N ASP A 84 -22.57 4.63 -11.52
CA ASP A 84 -23.91 4.14 -11.91
C ASP A 84 -23.75 2.82 -12.67
N GLY A 85 -23.84 1.70 -11.94
CA GLY A 85 -23.43 0.39 -12.45
C GLY A 85 -21.96 0.39 -12.85
N ASP A 86 -21.69 0.21 -14.14
CA ASP A 86 -20.33 0.21 -14.70
C ASP A 86 -19.89 1.60 -15.23
N THR A 87 -20.74 2.62 -15.11
CA THR A 87 -20.46 3.96 -15.65
C THR A 87 -19.84 4.86 -14.59
N GLU A 88 -18.63 5.33 -14.86
CA GLU A 88 -17.94 6.35 -14.04
C GLU A 88 -18.40 7.76 -14.44
N THR A 89 -18.91 8.51 -13.46
CA THR A 89 -19.32 9.91 -13.64
C THR A 89 -18.48 10.82 -12.75
N VAL A 90 -17.80 11.79 -13.38
CA VAL A 90 -17.09 12.85 -12.66
C VAL A 90 -18.11 13.88 -12.18
N LEU A 91 -18.13 14.12 -10.87
CA LEU A 91 -18.96 15.15 -10.26
C LEU A 91 -18.22 16.49 -10.23
N THR A 92 -18.94 17.61 -10.32
CA THR A 92 -18.36 18.94 -10.09
C THR A 92 -18.01 19.14 -8.61
N PRO A 93 -17.12 20.09 -8.26
CA PRO A 93 -16.82 20.41 -6.87
C PRO A 93 -18.06 20.72 -6.02
N GLU A 94 -19.05 21.41 -6.58
CA GLU A 94 -20.31 21.75 -5.89
C GLU A 94 -21.19 20.51 -5.67
N GLN A 95 -21.18 19.56 -6.61
CA GLN A 95 -21.88 18.29 -6.47
C GLN A 95 -21.23 17.44 -5.38
N TRP A 96 -19.90 17.37 -5.35
CA TRP A 96 -19.15 16.71 -4.29
C TRP A 96 -19.45 17.30 -2.92
N GLN A 97 -19.41 18.63 -2.79
CA GLN A 97 -19.74 19.30 -1.53
C GLN A 97 -21.15 18.97 -1.05
N LYS A 98 -22.16 19.06 -1.93
CA LYS A 98 -23.54 18.69 -1.59
C LYS A 98 -23.68 17.23 -1.19
N MET A 99 -22.98 16.34 -1.88
CA MET A 99 -22.99 14.91 -1.57
C MET A 99 -22.38 14.66 -0.19
N LEU A 100 -21.13 15.08 0.04
CA LEU A 100 -20.41 14.82 1.29
C LEU A 100 -21.13 15.41 2.51
N THR A 101 -21.68 16.61 2.39
CA THR A 101 -22.44 17.25 3.49
C THR A 101 -23.77 16.56 3.81
N SER A 102 -24.30 15.76 2.90
CA SER A 102 -25.54 15.01 3.09
C SER A 102 -25.34 13.56 3.54
N LEU A 103 -24.10 13.07 3.52
CA LEU A 103 -23.78 11.72 3.97
C LEU A 103 -24.01 11.58 5.48
N SER A 104 -24.35 10.36 5.89
CA SER A 104 -24.32 10.03 7.31
C SER A 104 -22.88 10.08 7.84
N GLY A 105 -22.71 10.29 9.15
CA GLY A 105 -21.39 10.26 9.77
C GLY A 105 -20.58 9.01 9.42
N PRO A 106 -21.14 7.79 9.56
CA PRO A 106 -20.45 6.55 9.15
C PRO A 106 -20.06 6.50 7.67
N ASP A 107 -20.94 6.93 6.76
CA ASP A 107 -20.64 6.93 5.33
C ASP A 107 -19.51 7.93 4.99
N PHE A 108 -19.54 9.11 5.61
CA PHE A 108 -18.48 10.10 5.44
C PHE A 108 -17.14 9.58 5.98
N VAL A 109 -17.13 8.91 7.13
CA VAL A 109 -15.92 8.26 7.67
C VAL A 109 -15.39 7.18 6.72
N ALA A 110 -16.26 6.36 6.13
CA ALA A 110 -15.84 5.33 5.17
C ALA A 110 -15.21 5.94 3.90
N VAL A 111 -15.73 7.07 3.42
CA VAL A 111 -15.11 7.85 2.33
C VAL A 111 -13.73 8.36 2.74
N CYS A 112 -13.61 8.96 3.93
CA CYS A 112 -12.34 9.45 4.46
C CYS A 112 -11.30 8.33 4.61
N ASP A 113 -11.69 7.17 5.14
CA ASP A 113 -10.83 6.00 5.31
C ASP A 113 -10.31 5.47 3.97
N ALA A 114 -11.15 5.47 2.92
CA ALA A 114 -10.73 5.07 1.58
C ALA A 114 -9.69 6.03 1.01
N ILE A 115 -9.94 7.34 1.07
CA ILE A 115 -9.02 8.38 0.59
C ILE A 115 -7.70 8.34 1.37
N PHE A 116 -7.75 8.30 2.70
CA PHE A 116 -6.58 8.20 3.55
C PHE A 116 -5.80 6.91 3.31
N GLY A 117 -6.52 5.79 3.14
CA GLY A 117 -5.96 4.48 2.82
C GLY A 117 -5.09 4.53 1.57
N LEU A 118 -5.65 5.08 0.49
CA LEU A 118 -4.97 5.18 -0.82
C LEU A 118 -3.76 6.12 -0.79
N ASN A 119 -3.86 7.27 -0.12
CA ASN A 119 -2.87 8.35 -0.27
C ASN A 119 -1.82 8.42 0.84
N GLU A 120 -2.12 7.91 2.04
CA GLU A 120 -1.21 8.00 3.20
C GLU A 120 -0.81 6.61 3.70
N TRP A 121 -1.79 5.77 4.01
CA TRP A 121 -1.53 4.52 4.71
C TRP A 121 -0.86 3.46 3.82
N ASN A 122 -1.44 3.14 2.66
CA ASN A 122 -0.92 2.12 1.76
C ASN A 122 0.50 2.44 1.26
N PRO A 123 0.80 3.69 0.82
CA PRO A 123 2.16 4.08 0.43
C PRO A 123 3.17 3.95 1.59
N ARG A 124 2.77 4.29 2.81
CA ARG A 124 3.60 4.12 4.01
C ARG A 124 3.88 2.64 4.29
N GLN A 125 2.87 1.78 4.22
CA GLN A 125 3.04 0.33 4.40
C GLN A 125 3.96 -0.28 3.34
N LEU A 126 3.81 0.14 2.07
CA LEU A 126 4.67 -0.30 0.98
C LEU A 126 6.13 0.06 1.24
N THR A 127 6.38 1.30 1.64
CA THR A 127 7.73 1.79 1.97
C THR A 127 8.37 0.98 3.09
N GLU A 128 7.63 0.74 4.18
CA GLU A 128 8.13 -0.04 5.31
C GLU A 128 8.41 -1.51 4.93
N ARG A 129 7.57 -2.12 4.09
CA ARG A 129 7.80 -3.45 3.54
C ARG A 129 9.08 -3.51 2.69
N LEU A 130 9.29 -2.53 1.81
CA LEU A 130 10.47 -2.47 0.94
C LEU A 130 11.76 -2.22 1.74
N LYS A 131 11.72 -1.36 2.77
CA LYS A 131 12.84 -1.17 3.70
C LYS A 131 13.24 -2.48 4.37
N LYS A 132 12.27 -3.21 4.93
CA LYS A 132 12.51 -4.52 5.57
C LYS A 132 13.13 -5.53 4.60
N ALA A 133 12.61 -5.59 3.37
CA ALA A 133 13.15 -6.47 2.33
C ALA A 133 14.61 -6.12 1.95
N SER A 134 14.92 -4.82 1.84
CA SER A 134 16.27 -4.33 1.52
C SER A 134 17.29 -4.68 2.61
N ILE A 135 16.92 -4.52 3.88
CA ILE A 135 17.76 -4.90 5.02
C ILE A 135 18.03 -6.41 5.01
N ALA A 136 16.99 -7.24 4.86
CA ALA A 136 17.12 -8.69 4.83
C ALA A 136 18.05 -9.17 3.70
N ALA A 137 17.91 -8.61 2.49
CA ALA A 137 18.76 -8.94 1.36
C ALA A 137 20.24 -8.58 1.62
N SER A 138 20.49 -7.45 2.29
CA SER A 138 21.84 -6.99 2.64
C SER A 138 22.50 -7.92 3.67
N THR A 139 21.77 -8.35 4.70
CA THR A 139 22.27 -9.29 5.72
C THR A 139 22.62 -10.65 5.13
N VAL A 140 21.77 -11.21 4.25
CA VAL A 140 22.05 -12.49 3.58
C VAL A 140 23.31 -12.40 2.71
N LYS A 141 23.50 -11.27 2.01
CA LYS A 141 24.69 -11.04 1.18
C LYS A 141 25.98 -11.00 2.02
N LEU A 142 25.94 -10.35 3.19
CA LEU A 142 27.08 -10.29 4.11
C LEU A 142 27.45 -11.68 4.64
N ALA A 143 26.46 -12.45 5.12
CA ALA A 143 26.70 -13.81 5.62
C ALA A 143 27.26 -14.75 4.54
N SER A 144 26.83 -14.59 3.28
CA SER A 144 27.37 -15.37 2.15
C SER A 144 28.85 -15.05 1.87
N LEU A 145 29.24 -13.77 1.98
CA LEU A 145 30.63 -13.35 1.80
C LEU A 145 31.54 -13.92 2.89
N GLU A 146 31.11 -13.90 4.16
CA GLU A 146 31.89 -14.43 5.30
C GLU A 146 32.13 -15.96 5.17
N ASN A 147 31.12 -16.71 4.71
CA ASN A 147 31.28 -18.14 4.44
C ASN A 147 32.22 -18.43 3.26
N SER A 148 32.24 -17.56 2.24
CA SER A 148 33.12 -17.75 1.07
C SER A 148 34.60 -17.51 1.38
N VAL A 149 34.91 -16.60 2.32
CA VAL A 149 36.29 -16.32 2.76
C VAL A 149 36.82 -17.47 3.63
N SER A 150 36.01 -17.98 4.56
CA SER A 150 36.41 -19.07 5.48
C SER A 150 36.64 -20.41 4.76
N ALA A 151 36.02 -20.64 3.60
CA ALA A 151 36.23 -21.85 2.80
C ALA A 151 37.57 -21.87 2.04
N SER A 152 38.26 -20.72 1.91
CA SER A 152 39.47 -20.59 1.09
C SER A 152 40.79 -20.90 1.82
N GLU A 153 40.80 -20.93 3.16
CA GLU A 153 42.03 -21.10 3.96
C GLU A 153 42.29 -22.55 4.45
N GLY A 154 41.40 -23.51 4.19
CA GLY A 154 41.49 -24.87 4.76
C GLY A 154 41.74 -26.02 3.80
N SER A 155 41.86 -25.80 2.49
CA SER A 155 41.94 -26.90 1.50
C SER A 155 43.38 -27.32 1.22
N THR A 156 44.06 -27.90 2.21
CA THR A 156 45.23 -28.77 1.99
C THR A 156 45.07 -30.07 2.77
N GLY A 157 44.72 -31.14 2.04
CA GLY A 157 45.06 -32.52 2.42
C GLY A 157 44.07 -33.24 3.33
N GLY A 158 43.25 -34.12 2.75
CA GLY A 158 42.46 -35.05 3.54
C GLY A 158 41.53 -35.97 2.75
N ASN A 159 42.07 -36.79 1.86
CA ASN A 159 41.36 -37.95 1.32
C ASN A 159 40.84 -38.82 2.49
N ARG A 160 39.52 -38.91 2.70
CA ARG A 160 38.96 -39.96 3.55
C ARG A 160 37.74 -40.63 2.91
N ALA A 161 37.92 -41.94 2.76
CA ALA A 161 37.07 -42.87 2.06
C ALA A 161 35.65 -42.99 2.62
N ALA A 162 34.73 -43.15 1.67
CA ALA A 162 33.54 -44.00 1.68
C ALA A 162 32.92 -44.39 3.03
N ARG A 163 31.69 -43.92 3.28
CA ARG A 163 30.68 -44.74 3.96
C ARG A 163 29.28 -44.48 3.42
N ARG A 164 28.87 -45.40 2.55
CA ARG A 164 27.53 -45.61 2.03
C ARG A 164 26.62 -46.00 3.20
N ARG A 165 25.56 -45.23 3.49
CA ARG A 165 24.49 -45.64 4.41
C ARG A 165 23.15 -45.53 3.68
N THR A 166 22.66 -46.69 3.27
CA THR A 166 21.29 -46.95 2.82
C THR A 166 20.36 -47.03 4.02
N SER A 167 19.20 -46.38 3.97
CA SER A 167 17.93 -46.75 4.61
C SER A 167 17.00 -45.54 4.63
N THR A 168 15.68 -45.58 4.48
CA THR A 168 14.68 -46.52 3.97
C THR A 168 13.41 -45.68 3.89
N THR A 169 12.65 -45.83 2.83
CA THR A 169 11.30 -45.30 2.61
C THR A 169 10.37 -45.64 3.78
N LYS A 170 9.57 -44.67 4.28
CA LYS A 170 8.30 -45.02 4.94
C LYS A 170 7.21 -44.02 4.57
N LYS A 171 6.22 -44.59 3.87
CA LYS A 171 4.96 -44.05 3.39
C LYS A 171 3.90 -44.21 4.50
N ALA A 172 3.07 -43.20 4.71
CA ALA A 172 1.76 -43.22 5.36
C ALA A 172 1.07 -41.96 4.83
N ASP A 173 0.09 -41.99 3.92
CA ASP A 173 -1.24 -42.61 3.96
C ASP A 173 -1.96 -42.39 5.29
N SER A 174 -2.83 -41.37 5.31
CA SER A 174 -4.06 -41.35 6.08
C SER A 174 -5.09 -40.49 5.35
N SER A 175 -6.09 -41.18 4.82
CA SER A 175 -7.42 -40.66 4.54
C SER A 175 -8.20 -40.41 5.85
N ASP A 176 -9.42 -39.90 5.69
CA ASP A 176 -10.48 -39.57 6.67
C ASP A 176 -10.40 -38.12 7.20
N GLN A 177 -11.37 -37.22 7.00
CA GLN A 177 -12.80 -37.29 6.62
C GLN A 177 -13.22 -36.03 5.85
#